data_AF-A0A2Y9RFR0-F1
#
_entry.id   AF-A0A2Y9RFR0-F1
#
_cell.length_a   1.000
_cell.length_b   1.000
_cell.length_c   1.000
_cell.angle_alpha   90.00
_cell.angle_beta   90.00
_cell.angle_gamma   90.00
#
_symmetry.space_group_name_H-M   'P 1'
#
loop_
_entity.id
_entity.type
_entity.pdbx_description
1 polymer ?
#
loop_
_entity_poly.entity_id
_entity_poly.type
_entity_poly.pdbx_seq_one_letter_code
_entity_poly.pdbx_strand_id
1 'polypeptide(L)'
;MTATLPGHRTMNPCPVWERKSGRVYLFFICVRDHVTERQQIVSGRNAARLCFIFSQDAGCSWSEVRDLTEEVIGPEMKHWATFAVGPGHGIQLQSGRLIVPAYTYYIPYRLFCFRLPCKARPHSLMIYSDDLGVTWHHGRLIRPMVTVECEVAEVIGKAGHPVLYCSARTPNRRRAEAVSTDHGECFQRSALSQQLCEPPHGCQGSVVSFRPMEIAHECQDPGGKDAPVGEQSPPLDSSLRLEQETGTLSESWLLYSHPTNKKRRVDLGIYLNQAPLGAPCWSRPWILHCGPCGYSDMAAVDEKGLFGCLFECGIKRECEQIAFRLFTDREILSHVQGELHQP
;
A
#
# COMPACT_ATOMS: atom_id res chain seq x y z
N MET A 1 5.58 -25.02 -14.58
CA MET A 1 4.92 -23.97 -15.38
C MET A 1 5.65 -22.66 -15.12
N THR A 2 5.65 -21.72 -16.08
CA THR A 2 6.41 -20.46 -15.96
C THR A 2 5.46 -19.28 -16.10
N ALA A 3 5.56 -18.30 -15.20
CA ALA A 3 4.69 -17.12 -15.13
C ALA A 3 5.01 -16.08 -16.23
N THR A 4 5.02 -16.48 -17.51
CA THR A 4 5.59 -15.70 -18.62
C THR A 4 4.89 -15.98 -19.95
N LEU A 5 4.59 -14.95 -20.72
CA LEU A 5 4.09 -15.09 -22.10
C LEU A 5 5.25 -15.34 -23.09
N PRO A 6 5.07 -16.16 -24.15
CA PRO A 6 6.11 -16.39 -25.16
C PRO A 6 6.64 -15.09 -25.78
N GLY A 7 7.98 -14.92 -25.84
CA GLY A 7 8.63 -13.73 -26.40
C GLY A 7 8.49 -12.46 -25.55
N HIS A 8 8.22 -12.62 -24.24
CA HIS A 8 8.15 -11.54 -23.26
C HIS A 8 8.97 -11.90 -22.02
N ARG A 9 9.44 -10.88 -21.30
CA ARG A 9 10.00 -10.99 -19.96
C ARG A 9 8.96 -10.61 -18.91
N THR A 10 8.94 -11.33 -17.79
CA THR A 10 8.07 -11.04 -16.64
C THR A 10 8.74 -10.03 -15.70
N MET A 11 7.98 -9.04 -15.23
CA MET A 11 8.41 -8.01 -14.29
C MET A 11 7.29 -7.63 -13.32
N ASN A 12 7.64 -6.95 -12.22
CA ASN A 12 6.75 -6.41 -11.21
C ASN A 12 5.74 -7.42 -10.62
N PRO A 13 6.18 -8.40 -9.81
CA PRO A 13 5.26 -9.25 -9.06
C PRO A 13 4.41 -8.41 -8.10
N CYS A 14 3.10 -8.69 -8.08
CA CYS A 14 2.14 -8.07 -7.18
C CYS A 14 1.15 -9.14 -6.68
N PRO A 15 1.43 -9.78 -5.52
CA PRO A 15 0.55 -10.79 -4.94
C PRO A 15 -0.68 -10.16 -4.28
N VAL A 16 -1.83 -10.85 -4.35
CA VAL A 16 -3.06 -10.53 -3.63
C VAL A 16 -3.63 -11.81 -3.02
N TRP A 17 -3.87 -11.80 -1.70
CA TRP A 17 -4.53 -12.90 -1.00
C TRP A 17 -6.03 -12.65 -0.90
N GLU A 18 -6.83 -13.53 -1.51
CA GLU A 18 -8.29 -13.55 -1.45
C GLU A 18 -8.70 -14.46 -0.28
N ARG A 19 -9.16 -13.84 0.82
CA ARG A 19 -9.36 -14.50 2.11
C ARG A 19 -10.55 -15.47 2.15
N LYS A 20 -11.56 -15.32 1.29
CA LYS A 20 -12.79 -16.14 1.34
C LYS A 20 -12.59 -17.55 0.79
N SER A 21 -11.81 -17.69 -0.28
CA SER A 21 -11.44 -18.98 -0.88
C SER A 21 -10.01 -19.42 -0.57
N GLY A 22 -9.21 -18.56 0.07
CA GLY A 22 -7.78 -18.81 0.34
C GLY A 22 -6.89 -18.71 -0.91
N ARG A 23 -7.43 -18.22 -2.03
CA ARG A 23 -6.72 -18.12 -3.31
C ARG A 23 -5.66 -17.03 -3.25
N VAL A 24 -4.46 -17.35 -3.74
CA VAL A 24 -3.39 -16.35 -3.94
C VAL A 24 -3.35 -16.02 -5.43
N TYR A 25 -3.65 -14.77 -5.77
CA TYR A 25 -3.37 -14.21 -7.10
C TYR A 25 -1.95 -13.66 -7.11
N LEU A 26 -1.23 -13.83 -8.21
CA LEU A 26 0.05 -13.17 -8.47
C LEU A 26 -0.06 -12.43 -9.80
N PHE A 27 -0.22 -11.11 -9.73
CA PHE A 27 -0.18 -10.21 -10.87
C PHE A 27 1.26 -9.90 -11.26
N PHE A 28 1.46 -9.63 -12.54
CA PHE A 28 2.72 -9.19 -13.12
C PHE A 28 2.50 -8.52 -14.47
N ILE A 29 3.55 -7.87 -15.00
CA ILE A 29 3.58 -7.48 -16.41
C ILE A 29 4.47 -8.40 -17.22
N CYS A 30 4.03 -8.74 -18.43
CA CYS A 30 4.86 -9.32 -19.47
C CYS A 30 5.19 -8.25 -20.51
N VAL A 31 6.47 -7.90 -20.66
CA VAL A 31 6.91 -6.89 -21.65
C VAL A 31 7.67 -7.58 -22.76
N ARG A 32 7.32 -7.29 -24.02
CA ARG A 32 7.98 -7.90 -25.19
C ARG A 32 9.50 -7.78 -25.11
N ASP A 33 10.18 -8.86 -25.46
CA ASP A 33 11.64 -8.93 -25.43
C ASP A 33 12.29 -7.84 -26.28
N HIS A 34 13.45 -7.37 -25.82
CA HIS A 34 14.23 -6.27 -26.39
C HIS A 34 13.52 -4.89 -26.44
N VAL A 35 12.25 -4.77 -26.02
CA VAL A 35 11.53 -3.48 -25.94
C VAL A 35 11.66 -2.88 -24.54
N THR A 36 12.38 -1.76 -24.44
CA THR A 36 12.59 -1.00 -23.20
C THR A 36 11.42 -0.07 -22.87
N GLU A 37 11.22 0.25 -21.59
CA GLU A 37 10.26 1.27 -21.14
C GLU A 37 10.45 2.62 -21.86
N ARG A 38 11.71 3.08 -21.98
CA ARG A 38 12.04 4.33 -22.68
C ARG A 38 11.61 4.32 -24.16
N GLN A 39 11.78 3.21 -24.88
CA GLN A 39 11.29 3.10 -26.26
C GLN A 39 9.76 3.18 -26.35
N GLN A 40 9.05 2.56 -25.41
CA GLN A 40 7.59 2.62 -25.35
C GLN A 40 7.10 4.05 -25.08
N ILE A 41 7.68 4.74 -24.08
CA ILE A 41 7.40 6.15 -23.76
C ILE A 41 7.69 7.07 -24.97
N VAL A 42 8.87 6.94 -25.58
CA VAL A 42 9.35 7.83 -26.66
C VAL A 42 8.69 7.55 -28.03
N SER A 43 8.10 6.37 -28.23
CA SER A 43 7.34 6.05 -29.46
C SER A 43 5.82 6.10 -29.27
N GLY A 44 5.34 6.05 -28.03
CA GLY A 44 3.93 5.86 -27.69
C GLY A 44 3.39 4.52 -28.18
N ARG A 45 4.26 3.50 -28.35
CA ARG A 45 3.89 2.13 -28.78
C ARG A 45 4.04 1.19 -27.60
N ASN A 46 2.91 0.82 -27.01
CA ASN A 46 2.85 -0.07 -25.86
C ASN A 46 3.11 -1.53 -26.28
N ALA A 47 3.89 -2.23 -25.48
CA ALA A 47 4.31 -3.62 -25.62
C ALA A 47 4.31 -4.37 -24.28
N ALA A 48 3.68 -3.79 -23.24
CA ALA A 48 3.40 -4.44 -21.96
C ALA A 48 2.05 -5.17 -22.02
N ARG A 49 1.95 -6.28 -21.28
CA ARG A 49 0.74 -7.06 -21.04
C ARG A 49 0.49 -7.17 -19.55
N LEU A 50 -0.76 -7.03 -19.13
CA LEU A 50 -1.21 -7.28 -17.76
C LEU A 50 -1.54 -8.77 -17.64
N CYS A 51 -0.92 -9.47 -16.71
CA CYS A 51 -1.13 -10.91 -16.55
C CYS A 51 -1.29 -11.28 -15.07
N PHE A 52 -1.94 -12.41 -14.82
CA PHE A 52 -1.83 -13.09 -13.53
C PHE A 52 -1.77 -14.61 -13.68
N ILE A 53 -1.28 -15.25 -12.61
CA ILE A 53 -1.52 -16.66 -12.27
C ILE A 53 -2.16 -16.72 -10.88
N PHE A 54 -2.80 -17.84 -10.54
CA PHE A 54 -3.33 -18.04 -9.19
C PHE A 54 -3.01 -19.43 -8.63
N SER A 55 -2.92 -19.52 -7.31
CA SER A 55 -2.79 -20.76 -6.54
C SER A 55 -4.03 -20.97 -5.68
N GLN A 56 -4.44 -22.23 -5.51
CA GLN A 56 -5.50 -22.66 -4.59
C GLN A 56 -4.96 -23.50 -3.41
N ASP A 57 -3.64 -23.65 -3.32
CA ASP A 57 -2.92 -24.55 -2.43
C ASP A 57 -1.74 -23.82 -1.75
N ALA A 58 -1.99 -22.60 -1.28
CA ALA A 58 -1.03 -21.76 -0.54
C ALA A 58 0.32 -21.50 -1.27
N GLY A 59 0.31 -21.50 -2.61
CA GLY A 59 1.46 -21.25 -3.46
C GLY A 59 2.23 -22.50 -3.92
N CYS A 60 1.78 -23.71 -3.55
CA CYS A 60 2.44 -24.95 -3.94
C CYS A 60 2.33 -25.25 -5.45
N SER A 61 1.17 -24.95 -6.07
CA SER A 61 0.96 -25.03 -7.52
C SER A 61 0.22 -23.80 -8.04
N TRP A 62 0.30 -23.59 -9.35
CA TRP A 62 -0.15 -22.36 -10.00
C TRP A 62 -0.87 -22.66 -11.32
N SER A 63 -1.89 -21.85 -11.62
CA SER A 63 -2.64 -21.86 -12.87
C SER A 63 -1.80 -21.46 -14.08
N GLU A 64 -2.30 -21.78 -15.26
CA GLU A 64 -1.87 -21.15 -16.52
C GLU A 64 -2.01 -19.62 -16.45
N VAL A 65 -1.22 -18.92 -17.27
CA VAL A 65 -1.20 -17.46 -17.35
C VAL A 65 -2.48 -16.94 -18.01
N ARG A 66 -3.21 -16.07 -17.30
CA ARG A 66 -4.32 -15.27 -17.88
C ARG A 66 -3.79 -13.89 -18.28
N ASP A 67 -3.85 -13.56 -19.57
CA ASP A 67 -3.63 -12.19 -20.06
C ASP A 67 -4.93 -11.39 -19.90
N LEU A 68 -4.89 -10.34 -19.08
CA LEU A 68 -6.00 -9.44 -18.78
C LEU A 68 -5.96 -8.14 -19.60
N THR A 69 -4.99 -7.95 -20.50
CA THR A 69 -4.74 -6.64 -21.13
C THR A 69 -5.95 -6.09 -21.86
N GLU A 70 -6.65 -6.92 -22.64
CA GLU A 70 -7.83 -6.50 -23.39
C GLU A 70 -9.08 -6.39 -22.52
N GLU A 71 -9.17 -7.16 -21.42
CA GLU A 71 -10.29 -7.14 -20.46
C GLU A 71 -10.25 -5.85 -19.61
N VAL A 72 -9.09 -5.55 -19.02
CA VAL A 72 -8.94 -4.45 -18.06
C VAL A 72 -8.66 -3.11 -18.75
N ILE A 73 -7.78 -3.10 -19.75
CA ILE A 73 -7.25 -1.86 -20.36
C ILE A 73 -7.90 -1.59 -21.72
N GLY A 74 -8.04 -2.63 -22.55
CA GLY A 74 -8.76 -2.62 -23.83
C GLY A 74 -8.59 -1.32 -24.64
N PRO A 75 -9.64 -0.49 -24.80
CA PRO A 75 -9.61 0.71 -25.64
C PRO A 75 -8.65 1.80 -25.16
N GLU A 76 -8.24 1.80 -23.89
CA GLU A 76 -7.28 2.76 -23.31
C GLU A 76 -5.82 2.43 -23.66
N MET A 77 -5.55 1.23 -24.15
CA MET A 77 -4.20 0.78 -24.55
C MET A 77 -3.56 1.69 -25.63
N LYS A 78 -4.39 2.40 -26.41
CA LYS A 78 -3.94 3.40 -27.39
C LYS A 78 -3.47 4.74 -26.78
N HIS A 79 -3.89 5.03 -25.55
CA HIS A 79 -3.55 6.21 -24.76
C HIS A 79 -2.44 5.96 -23.75
N TRP A 80 -2.11 4.69 -23.45
CA TRP A 80 -1.08 4.33 -22.48
C TRP A 80 0.20 3.98 -23.23
N ALA A 81 1.29 4.72 -23.01
CA ALA A 81 2.56 4.44 -23.67
C ALA A 81 3.18 3.13 -23.15
N THR A 82 3.10 2.91 -21.85
CA THR A 82 3.43 1.68 -21.11
C THR A 82 2.80 1.80 -19.72
N PHE A 83 2.61 0.69 -19.01
CA PHE A 83 2.09 0.64 -17.64
C PHE A 83 2.80 -0.46 -16.83
N ALA A 84 2.60 -0.46 -15.52
CA ALA A 84 2.93 -1.60 -14.66
C ALA A 84 2.00 -1.68 -13.44
N VAL A 85 1.98 -2.85 -12.79
CA VAL A 85 1.40 -3.07 -11.45
C VAL A 85 2.47 -2.91 -10.38
N GLY A 86 2.06 -2.59 -9.14
CA GLY A 86 2.91 -2.44 -7.96
C GLY A 86 4.27 -1.76 -8.25
N PRO A 87 5.41 -2.45 -8.04
CA PRO A 87 5.54 -3.78 -7.44
C PRO A 87 5.32 -3.72 -5.91
N GLY A 88 5.23 -4.89 -5.28
CA GLY A 88 4.79 -5.04 -3.89
C GLY A 88 3.37 -5.60 -3.83
N HIS A 89 2.82 -5.78 -2.63
CA HIS A 89 1.52 -6.42 -2.47
C HIS A 89 0.33 -5.58 -2.99
N GLY A 90 -0.76 -6.27 -3.33
CA GLY A 90 -2.11 -5.70 -3.38
C GLY A 90 -2.94 -6.24 -2.21
N ILE A 91 -4.14 -5.68 -2.02
CA ILE A 91 -4.96 -5.92 -0.83
C ILE A 91 -6.37 -6.40 -1.17
N GLN A 92 -7.00 -7.10 -0.23
CA GLN A 92 -8.44 -7.25 -0.18
C GLN A 92 -9.00 -6.30 0.88
N LEU A 93 -10.01 -5.50 0.51
CA LEU A 93 -10.73 -4.60 1.40
C LEU A 93 -11.70 -5.35 2.32
N GLN A 94 -12.19 -4.69 3.37
CA GLN A 94 -13.31 -5.20 4.19
C GLN A 94 -14.61 -5.39 3.41
N SER A 95 -14.81 -4.65 2.32
CA SER A 95 -15.94 -4.87 1.38
C SER A 95 -15.80 -6.16 0.55
N GLY A 96 -14.64 -6.84 0.61
CA GLY A 96 -14.32 -8.01 -0.21
C GLY A 96 -13.68 -7.68 -1.56
N ARG A 97 -13.73 -6.41 -2.00
CA ARG A 97 -13.06 -5.92 -3.23
C ARG A 97 -11.56 -6.21 -3.17
N LEU A 98 -11.03 -6.79 -4.25
CA LEU A 98 -9.59 -6.96 -4.48
C LEU A 98 -9.03 -5.71 -5.15
N ILE A 99 -7.84 -5.27 -4.74
CA ILE A 99 -7.14 -4.10 -5.29
C ILE A 99 -5.67 -4.43 -5.60
N VAL A 100 -5.26 -4.07 -6.80
CA VAL A 100 -3.90 -4.15 -7.34
C VAL A 100 -3.45 -2.72 -7.68
N PRO A 101 -2.46 -2.16 -6.97
CA PRO A 101 -1.88 -0.87 -7.33
C PRO A 101 -1.27 -0.90 -8.73
N ALA A 102 -1.38 0.20 -9.49
CA ALA A 102 -0.81 0.29 -10.82
C ALA A 102 -0.46 1.73 -11.21
N TYR A 103 0.30 1.90 -12.29
CA TYR A 103 0.55 3.21 -12.91
C TYR A 103 0.72 3.09 -14.43
N THR A 104 0.45 4.18 -15.14
CA THR A 104 0.55 4.25 -16.60
C THR A 104 1.12 5.58 -17.10
N TYR A 105 1.95 5.52 -18.14
CA TYR A 105 2.43 6.68 -18.88
C TYR A 105 1.39 7.14 -19.90
N TYR A 106 0.43 7.95 -19.44
CA TYR A 106 -0.69 8.44 -20.25
C TYR A 106 -0.27 9.48 -21.30
N ILE A 107 -0.71 9.30 -22.55
CA ILE A 107 -0.46 10.15 -23.72
C ILE A 107 -1.67 11.09 -23.92
N PRO A 108 -1.57 12.38 -23.58
CA PRO A 108 -2.74 13.26 -23.52
C PRO A 108 -3.23 13.82 -24.86
N TYR A 109 -2.46 13.70 -25.95
CA TYR A 109 -2.80 14.38 -27.20
C TYR A 109 -2.27 13.64 -28.45
N ARG A 110 -3.06 13.67 -29.53
CA ARG A 110 -2.70 13.19 -30.87
C ARG A 110 -2.91 14.35 -31.86
N LEU A 111 -1.82 14.91 -32.39
CA LEU A 111 -1.88 16.05 -33.32
C LEU A 111 -1.75 15.53 -34.76
N PHE A 112 -2.74 15.84 -35.61
CA PHE A 112 -2.73 15.54 -37.05
C PHE A 112 -2.13 14.17 -37.42
N CYS A 113 -2.82 13.10 -37.01
CA CYS A 113 -2.44 11.68 -37.21
C CYS A 113 -1.16 11.19 -36.50
N PHE A 114 -0.19 12.06 -36.20
CA PHE A 114 1.04 11.71 -35.47
C PHE A 114 0.84 11.72 -33.95
N ARG A 115 1.32 10.67 -33.27
CA ARG A 115 1.49 10.69 -31.80
C ARG A 115 2.72 11.55 -31.51
N LEU A 116 2.58 12.57 -30.65
CA LEU A 116 3.69 13.36 -30.10
C LEU A 116 4.10 12.71 -28.77
N PRO A 117 5.01 11.73 -28.74
CA PRO A 117 5.10 10.81 -27.60
C PRO A 117 5.88 11.44 -26.44
N CYS A 118 6.68 12.47 -26.72
CA CYS A 118 7.46 13.28 -25.78
C CYS A 118 6.63 14.03 -24.71
N LYS A 119 5.32 13.75 -24.59
CA LYS A 119 4.39 14.32 -23.61
C LYS A 119 3.70 13.26 -22.74
N ALA A 120 4.06 11.99 -22.84
CA ALA A 120 3.51 10.96 -21.95
C ALA A 120 3.84 11.27 -20.48
N ARG A 121 2.85 11.21 -19.58
CA ARG A 121 2.99 11.53 -18.15
C ARG A 121 2.53 10.36 -17.29
N PRO A 122 3.33 9.94 -16.30
CA PRO A 122 2.94 8.84 -15.43
C PRO A 122 1.89 9.30 -14.42
N HIS A 123 0.85 8.47 -14.25
CA HIS A 123 -0.15 8.60 -13.20
C HIS A 123 -0.45 7.22 -12.62
N SER A 124 -0.53 7.14 -11.30
CA SER A 124 -1.00 5.96 -10.58
C SER A 124 -2.51 5.76 -10.75
N LEU A 125 -2.98 4.54 -10.54
CA LEU A 125 -4.38 4.12 -10.53
C LEU A 125 -4.52 2.81 -9.73
N MET A 126 -5.74 2.31 -9.59
CA MET A 126 -6.01 0.98 -9.04
C MET A 126 -6.63 0.09 -10.11
N ILE A 127 -6.24 -1.17 -10.14
CA ILE A 127 -6.98 -2.25 -10.81
C ILE A 127 -7.74 -2.99 -9.72
N TYR A 128 -9.00 -3.35 -9.95
CA TYR A 128 -9.85 -3.94 -8.91
C TYR A 128 -10.83 -4.99 -9.44
N SER A 129 -11.35 -5.81 -8.52
CA SER A 129 -12.40 -6.79 -8.77
C SER A 129 -13.36 -6.85 -7.58
N ASP A 130 -14.66 -6.80 -7.87
CA ASP A 130 -15.75 -6.90 -6.90
C ASP A 130 -16.34 -8.32 -6.79
N ASP A 131 -15.95 -9.23 -7.67
CA ASP A 131 -16.50 -10.59 -7.82
C ASP A 131 -15.48 -11.69 -7.49
N LEU A 132 -14.54 -11.37 -6.58
CA LEU A 132 -13.46 -12.26 -6.10
C LEU A 132 -12.50 -12.71 -7.21
N GLY A 133 -12.29 -11.84 -8.19
CA GLY A 133 -11.30 -12.00 -9.25
C GLY A 133 -11.80 -12.75 -10.49
N VAL A 134 -13.11 -12.78 -10.73
CA VAL A 134 -13.71 -13.31 -11.97
C VAL A 134 -13.56 -12.29 -13.09
N THR A 135 -14.03 -11.06 -12.90
CA THR A 135 -13.81 -9.90 -13.77
C THR A 135 -12.94 -8.84 -13.11
N TRP A 136 -12.18 -8.10 -13.92
CA TRP A 136 -11.28 -7.05 -13.46
C TRP A 136 -11.51 -5.73 -14.21
N HIS A 137 -11.39 -4.63 -13.48
CA HIS A 137 -11.62 -3.26 -13.97
C HIS A 137 -10.47 -2.35 -13.54
N HIS A 138 -10.33 -1.17 -14.15
CA HIS A 138 -9.40 -0.15 -13.67
C HIS A 138 -10.14 1.12 -13.21
N GLY A 139 -9.69 1.70 -12.10
CA GLY A 139 -10.14 2.99 -11.60
C GLY A 139 -9.64 4.16 -12.43
N ARG A 140 -9.89 5.37 -11.94
CA ARG A 140 -9.46 6.62 -12.58
C ARG A 140 -7.99 6.92 -12.28
N LEU A 141 -7.33 7.59 -13.23
CA LEU A 141 -5.95 8.06 -13.05
C LEU A 141 -5.87 9.15 -11.97
N ILE A 142 -5.02 8.92 -10.97
CA ILE A 142 -4.76 9.86 -9.88
C ILE A 142 -4.04 11.10 -10.45
N ARG A 143 -4.71 12.25 -10.37
CA ARG A 143 -4.35 13.50 -11.09
C ARG A 143 -4.56 14.73 -10.20
N PRO A 144 -3.92 15.87 -10.49
CA PRO A 144 -3.05 16.17 -11.64
C PRO A 144 -1.55 15.88 -11.41
N MET A 145 -1.18 15.43 -10.20
CA MET A 145 0.22 15.16 -9.86
C MET A 145 0.77 14.00 -10.70
N VAL A 146 2.06 14.06 -11.04
CA VAL A 146 2.77 12.94 -11.69
C VAL A 146 3.24 11.95 -10.63
N THR A 147 2.85 10.68 -10.79
CA THR A 147 3.13 9.59 -9.86
C THR A 147 3.39 8.29 -10.62
N VAL A 148 4.26 7.44 -10.07
CA VAL A 148 4.64 6.13 -10.66
C VAL A 148 4.26 5.00 -9.69
N GLU A 149 5.19 4.12 -9.28
CA GLU A 149 4.92 3.02 -8.34
C GLU A 149 4.23 3.53 -7.07
N CYS A 150 3.19 2.81 -6.64
CA CYS A 150 2.42 3.10 -5.44
C CYS A 150 1.95 1.83 -4.76
N GLU A 151 1.60 1.96 -3.48
CA GLU A 151 0.90 0.95 -2.70
C GLU A 151 -0.26 1.59 -1.94
N VAL A 152 -1.20 0.76 -1.48
CA VAL A 152 -2.40 1.20 -0.77
C VAL A 152 -2.64 0.39 0.50
N ALA A 153 -3.31 1.03 1.46
CA ALA A 153 -3.75 0.40 2.70
C ALA A 153 -5.16 0.89 3.06
N GLU A 154 -6.02 0.01 3.56
CA GLU A 154 -7.35 0.37 4.05
C GLU A 154 -7.26 0.83 5.51
N VAL A 155 -7.65 2.07 5.80
CA VAL A 155 -7.63 2.63 7.15
C VAL A 155 -9.05 2.93 7.63
N ILE A 156 -9.34 2.57 8.87
CA ILE A 156 -10.56 3.01 9.57
C ILE A 156 -10.18 4.13 10.53
N GLY A 157 -10.84 5.29 10.38
CA GLY A 157 -10.79 6.35 11.38
C GLY A 157 -11.90 6.23 12.42
N LYS A 158 -11.90 7.14 13.39
CA LYS A 158 -12.88 7.19 14.50
C LYS A 158 -14.35 7.28 14.08
N ALA A 159 -14.62 7.75 12.86
CA ALA A 159 -15.95 7.78 12.26
C ALA A 159 -16.42 6.42 11.69
N GLY A 160 -15.61 5.36 11.82
CA GLY A 160 -15.95 3.99 11.41
C GLY A 160 -15.89 3.70 9.91
N HIS A 161 -16.03 4.71 9.05
CA HIS A 161 -15.97 4.53 7.61
C HIS A 161 -14.54 4.17 7.13
N PRO A 162 -14.36 3.08 6.34
CA PRO A 162 -13.08 2.74 5.76
C PRO A 162 -12.70 3.72 4.64
N VAL A 163 -11.43 4.10 4.60
CA VAL A 163 -10.83 4.96 3.58
C VAL A 163 -9.62 4.25 3.01
N LEU A 164 -9.47 4.28 1.69
CA LEU A 164 -8.30 3.72 1.02
C LEU A 164 -7.21 4.79 0.92
N TYR A 165 -6.13 4.63 1.67
CA TYR A 165 -4.94 5.47 1.60
C TYR A 165 -4.00 4.95 0.50
N CYS A 166 -3.35 5.86 -0.23
CA CYS A 166 -2.37 5.57 -1.29
C CYS A 166 -1.08 6.38 -1.08
N SER A 167 0.06 5.69 -1.03
CA SER A 167 1.41 6.30 -1.04
C SER A 167 2.07 6.04 -2.39
N ALA A 168 2.38 7.10 -3.13
CA ALA A 168 2.94 7.02 -4.48
C ALA A 168 4.29 7.72 -4.62
N ARG A 169 5.20 7.11 -5.39
CA ARG A 169 6.52 7.66 -5.74
C ARG A 169 6.37 8.85 -6.66
N THR A 170 7.19 9.88 -6.41
CA THR A 170 7.22 11.10 -7.23
C THR A 170 8.66 11.55 -7.55
N PRO A 171 8.88 12.31 -8.64
CA PRO A 171 10.14 13.01 -8.86
C PRO A 171 10.33 14.25 -7.96
N ASN A 172 9.32 14.64 -7.19
CA ASN A 172 9.25 15.91 -6.46
C ASN A 172 9.91 15.86 -5.07
N ARG A 173 10.89 14.96 -4.86
CA ARG A 173 11.69 14.84 -3.62
C ARG A 173 10.88 14.48 -2.36
N ARG A 174 9.60 14.12 -2.50
CA ARG A 174 8.63 13.79 -1.46
C ARG A 174 7.62 12.76 -1.98
N ARG A 175 7.04 11.94 -1.09
CA ARG A 175 5.92 11.05 -1.46
C ARG A 175 4.67 11.84 -1.81
N ALA A 176 3.86 11.31 -2.71
CA ALA A 176 2.48 11.74 -2.91
C ALA A 176 1.56 10.88 -2.03
N GLU A 177 0.69 11.54 -1.27
CA GLU A 177 -0.32 10.91 -0.44
C GLU A 177 -1.70 11.26 -1.01
N ALA A 178 -2.58 10.27 -1.15
CA ALA A 178 -3.95 10.46 -1.63
C ALA A 178 -4.91 9.51 -0.92
N VAL A 179 -6.19 9.87 -0.85
CA VAL A 179 -7.23 9.06 -0.21
C VAL A 179 -8.42 8.85 -1.15
N SER A 180 -9.07 7.70 -1.06
CA SER A 180 -10.30 7.34 -1.76
C SER A 180 -11.36 6.89 -0.76
N THR A 181 -12.59 7.38 -0.94
CA THR A 181 -13.78 7.03 -0.17
C THR A 181 -14.77 6.17 -0.96
N ASP A 182 -14.37 5.72 -2.15
CA ASP A 182 -15.16 4.90 -3.09
C ASP A 182 -14.42 3.58 -3.45
N HIS A 183 -13.66 3.06 -2.46
CA HIS A 183 -12.95 1.80 -2.56
C HIS A 183 -11.97 1.72 -3.75
N GLY A 184 -11.30 2.83 -4.07
CA GLY A 184 -10.24 2.92 -5.07
C GLY A 184 -10.67 3.24 -6.49
N GLU A 185 -11.95 3.52 -6.77
CA GLU A 185 -12.38 3.92 -8.12
C GLU A 185 -11.88 5.34 -8.45
N CYS A 186 -11.97 6.29 -7.51
CA CYS A 186 -11.35 7.60 -7.65
C CYS A 186 -10.68 8.08 -6.36
N PHE A 187 -9.61 8.86 -6.53
CA PHE A 187 -8.87 9.45 -5.42
C PHE A 187 -9.06 10.96 -5.39
N GLN A 188 -9.10 11.49 -4.17
CA GLN A 188 -8.97 12.92 -3.92
C GLN A 188 -7.61 13.43 -4.43
N ARG A 189 -7.51 14.75 -4.62
CA ARG A 189 -6.29 15.40 -5.13
C ARG A 189 -5.09 15.10 -4.21
N SER A 190 -4.05 14.49 -4.76
CA SER A 190 -2.84 14.13 -3.99
C SER A 190 -2.12 15.35 -3.41
N ALA A 191 -1.58 15.18 -2.20
CA ALA A 191 -0.70 16.13 -1.53
C ALA A 191 0.74 15.59 -1.46
N LEU A 192 1.74 16.47 -1.30
CA LEU A 192 3.13 16.04 -1.07
C LEU A 192 3.43 15.95 0.44
N SER A 193 3.88 14.77 0.88
CA SER A 193 4.21 14.51 2.28
C SER A 193 5.34 15.39 2.79
N GLN A 194 5.11 16.10 3.89
CA GLN A 194 6.17 16.93 4.50
C GLN A 194 7.20 16.12 5.29
N GLN A 195 6.84 14.90 5.71
CA GLN A 195 7.72 13.99 6.47
C GLN A 195 8.39 12.92 5.58
N LEU A 196 7.67 12.35 4.60
CA LEU A 196 8.21 11.29 3.74
C LEU A 196 8.97 11.87 2.53
N CYS A 197 10.29 11.76 2.55
CA CYS A 197 11.18 12.28 1.50
C CYS A 197 11.46 11.25 0.39
N GLU A 198 11.93 11.71 -0.77
CA GLU A 198 12.37 10.87 -1.90
C GLU A 198 13.79 11.26 -2.34
N PRO A 199 14.67 10.30 -2.72
CA PRO A 199 15.93 10.58 -3.41
C PRO A 199 15.68 11.22 -4.80
N PRO A 200 16.71 11.71 -5.53
CA PRO A 200 16.51 12.55 -6.72
C PRO A 200 15.71 11.90 -7.87
N HIS A 201 15.72 10.58 -7.95
CA HIS A 201 14.92 9.79 -8.91
C HIS A 201 13.77 9.01 -8.25
N GLY A 202 13.56 9.22 -6.94
CA GLY A 202 12.63 8.46 -6.10
C GLY A 202 12.99 6.97 -5.92
N CYS A 203 12.22 6.31 -5.07
CA CYS A 203 12.23 4.87 -4.84
C CYS A 203 10.79 4.36 -4.65
N GLN A 204 10.52 3.10 -4.97
CA GLN A 204 9.33 2.45 -4.42
C GLN A 204 9.52 2.33 -2.89
N GLY A 205 8.40 2.25 -2.18
CA GLY A 205 8.34 2.03 -0.74
C GLY A 205 6.93 1.55 -0.41
N SER A 206 6.82 0.73 0.64
CA SER A 206 5.60 -0.03 0.95
C SER A 206 4.80 0.59 2.08
N VAL A 207 3.48 0.40 2.06
CA VAL A 207 2.57 0.83 3.14
C VAL A 207 1.64 -0.29 3.55
N VAL A 208 1.49 -0.51 4.87
CA VAL A 208 0.50 -1.41 5.43
C VAL A 208 -0.30 -0.73 6.53
N SER A 209 -1.55 -1.11 6.69
CA SER A 209 -2.41 -0.73 7.82
C SER A 209 -2.43 -1.84 8.87
N PHE A 210 -2.54 -1.45 10.14
CA PHE A 210 -2.78 -2.38 11.25
C PHE A 210 -3.62 -1.71 12.33
N ARG A 211 -4.24 -2.49 13.21
CA ARG A 211 -4.82 -1.98 14.45
C ARG A 211 -3.81 -2.17 15.58
N PRO A 212 -3.53 -1.16 16.41
CA PRO A 212 -2.72 -1.37 17.60
C PRO A 212 -3.43 -2.36 18.53
N MET A 213 -2.67 -3.25 19.16
CA MET A 213 -3.18 -4.04 20.28
C MET A 213 -3.60 -3.08 21.39
N GLU A 214 -4.81 -3.20 21.90
CA GLU A 214 -5.17 -2.53 23.15
C GLU A 214 -4.21 -3.05 24.23
N ILE A 215 -3.40 -2.15 24.79
CA ILE A 215 -2.66 -2.47 26.00
C ILE A 215 -3.72 -2.64 27.08
N ALA A 216 -4.04 -3.89 27.39
CA ALA A 216 -4.83 -4.23 28.56
C ALA A 216 -4.13 -3.59 29.77
N HIS A 217 -4.73 -2.52 30.30
CA HIS A 217 -4.27 -1.91 31.54
C HIS A 217 -4.54 -2.89 32.68
N GLU A 218 -3.56 -3.76 32.95
CA GLU A 218 -3.46 -4.55 34.18
C GLU A 218 -3.18 -3.61 35.36
N CYS A 219 -4.14 -2.74 35.67
CA CYS A 219 -4.26 -2.05 36.95
C CYS A 219 -5.27 -2.80 37.82
N GLN A 220 -4.90 -4.00 38.26
CA GLN A 220 -5.54 -4.69 39.38
C GLN A 220 -4.66 -4.63 40.62
N ASP A 221 -4.73 -3.51 41.34
CA ASP A 221 -4.86 -3.45 42.80
C ASP A 221 -5.30 -2.02 43.17
N PRO A 222 -6.16 -1.80 44.19
CA PRO A 222 -5.84 -2.21 45.55
C PRO A 222 -6.97 -2.96 46.29
N GLY A 223 -6.57 -3.90 47.15
CA GLY A 223 -7.48 -4.62 48.04
C GLY A 223 -8.32 -3.73 48.98
N GLY A 224 -9.55 -4.17 49.22
CA GLY A 224 -10.48 -3.65 50.22
C GLY A 224 -11.28 -4.80 50.83
N LYS A 225 -11.42 -4.84 52.15
CA LYS A 225 -12.04 -5.96 52.89
C LYS A 225 -13.57 -5.87 52.91
N ASP A 226 -14.23 -7.03 52.83
CA ASP A 226 -15.58 -7.26 53.36
C ASP A 226 -15.62 -6.94 54.88
N ALA A 227 -16.69 -6.51 55.57
CA ALA A 227 -18.14 -6.36 55.34
C ALA A 227 -18.73 -5.46 56.49
N PRO A 228 -20.06 -5.37 56.79
CA PRO A 228 -21.25 -5.07 55.97
C PRO A 228 -22.30 -4.08 56.63
N VAL A 229 -23.44 -3.87 55.94
CA VAL A 229 -24.79 -3.41 56.41
C VAL A 229 -25.08 -1.91 56.66
N GLY A 230 -26.16 -1.41 56.05
CA GLY A 230 -26.91 -0.19 56.42
C GLY A 230 -27.96 0.22 55.36
N GLU A 231 -29.25 0.27 55.72
CA GLU A 231 -30.39 0.50 54.79
C GLU A 231 -30.86 1.98 54.67
N GLN A 232 -31.72 2.22 53.65
CA GLN A 232 -32.81 3.22 53.51
C GLN A 232 -32.67 4.29 52.39
N SER A 233 -33.83 4.71 51.84
CA SER A 233 -34.05 5.39 50.54
C SER A 233 -34.99 6.62 50.70
N PRO A 234 -35.52 7.27 49.63
CA PRO A 234 -35.06 7.57 48.26
C PRO A 234 -34.93 9.14 48.15
N PRO A 235 -35.46 9.95 47.19
CA PRO A 235 -35.87 9.78 45.78
C PRO A 235 -35.40 10.92 44.80
N LEU A 236 -35.99 10.94 43.60
CA LEU A 236 -36.21 12.06 42.64
C LEU A 236 -35.10 12.48 41.63
N ASP A 237 -35.27 11.89 40.43
CA ASP A 237 -35.52 12.59 39.14
C ASP A 237 -34.39 12.70 38.10
N SER A 238 -34.84 12.66 36.83
CA SER A 238 -34.16 13.03 35.59
C SER A 238 -32.84 12.33 35.26
N SER A 239 -32.91 11.32 34.38
CA SER A 239 -32.62 11.53 32.95
C SER A 239 -32.31 10.23 32.18
N LEU A 240 -32.81 10.18 30.95
CA LEU A 240 -32.26 9.47 29.78
C LEU A 240 -31.43 8.19 30.05
N ARG A 241 -32.05 7.03 29.79
CA ARG A 241 -31.31 5.86 29.32
C ARG A 241 -30.71 6.20 27.95
N LEU A 242 -29.48 6.70 27.94
CA LEU A 242 -28.63 6.62 26.77
C LEU A 242 -28.19 5.15 26.68
N GLU A 243 -28.74 4.42 25.72
CA GLU A 243 -28.30 3.05 25.44
C GLU A 243 -26.81 3.09 25.09
N GLN A 244 -26.02 2.23 25.73
CA GLN A 244 -24.60 2.13 25.44
C GLN A 244 -24.43 1.57 24.03
N GLU A 245 -24.13 2.43 23.06
CA GLU A 245 -23.53 2.01 21.79
C GLU A 245 -22.12 1.48 22.06
N THR A 246 -22.05 0.21 22.49
CA THR A 246 -20.83 -0.58 22.57
C THR A 246 -20.32 -0.85 21.16
N GLY A 247 -19.45 0.04 20.67
CA GLY A 247 -18.99 0.00 19.28
C GLY A 247 -17.93 1.03 18.93
N THR A 248 -16.98 1.32 19.82
CA THR A 248 -15.79 2.13 19.47
C THR A 248 -14.94 1.40 18.44
N LEU A 249 -15.20 1.66 17.17
CA LEU A 249 -14.41 1.15 16.05
C LEU A 249 -12.96 1.64 16.18
N SER A 250 -12.06 0.69 16.41
CA SER A 250 -10.63 0.94 16.64
C SER A 250 -9.97 1.62 15.44
N GLU A 251 -9.23 2.70 15.72
CA GLU A 251 -8.51 3.49 14.73
C GLU A 251 -7.32 2.70 14.18
N SER A 252 -7.24 2.59 12.86
CA SER A 252 -6.15 1.90 12.18
C SER A 252 -4.94 2.83 12.03
N TRP A 253 -3.75 2.32 12.31
CA TRP A 253 -2.48 3.01 12.10
C TRP A 253 -1.85 2.56 10.78
N LEU A 254 -0.91 3.35 10.25
CA LEU A 254 -0.10 3.00 9.09
C LEU A 254 1.36 2.80 9.45
N LEU A 255 1.99 1.79 8.85
CA LEU A 255 3.44 1.70 8.70
C LEU A 255 3.84 1.98 7.27
N TYR A 256 4.99 2.62 7.08
CA TYR A 256 5.58 2.87 5.76
C TYR A 256 7.09 2.56 5.78
N SER A 257 7.59 1.83 4.77
CA SER A 257 9.01 1.47 4.64
C SER A 257 9.65 2.10 3.40
N HIS A 258 10.77 2.80 3.57
CA HIS A 258 11.45 3.51 2.47
C HIS A 258 12.87 3.99 2.85
N PRO A 259 13.80 4.16 1.88
CA PRO A 259 15.11 4.78 2.13
C PRO A 259 15.01 6.21 2.68
N THR A 260 15.55 6.44 3.87
CA THR A 260 15.41 7.72 4.61
C THR A 260 16.27 8.86 4.07
N ASN A 261 17.27 8.55 3.24
CA ASN A 261 18.26 9.52 2.80
C ASN A 261 17.78 10.36 1.60
N LYS A 262 17.72 11.69 1.78
CA LYS A 262 17.29 12.65 0.76
C LYS A 262 18.14 12.69 -0.53
N LYS A 263 19.29 12.02 -0.60
CA LYS A 263 20.20 12.05 -1.76
C LYS A 263 20.43 10.69 -2.41
N ARG A 264 20.34 9.59 -1.65
CA ARG A 264 20.70 8.24 -2.12
C ARG A 264 19.69 7.22 -1.60
N ARG A 265 19.61 6.06 -2.26
CA ARG A 265 18.89 4.88 -1.81
C ARG A 265 19.71 4.15 -0.73
N VAL A 266 19.67 4.71 0.48
CA VAL A 266 20.38 4.18 1.67
C VAL A 266 19.53 4.41 2.93
N ASP A 267 19.80 3.61 3.95
CA ASP A 267 19.26 3.67 5.30
C ASP A 267 17.73 3.46 5.32
N LEU A 268 17.28 2.21 5.27
CA LEU A 268 15.87 1.82 5.20
C LEU A 268 15.19 2.12 6.53
N GLY A 269 14.17 2.98 6.50
CA GLY A 269 13.42 3.40 7.67
C GLY A 269 12.00 2.85 7.69
N ILE A 270 11.51 2.52 8.89
CA ILE A 270 10.10 2.29 9.19
C ILE A 270 9.53 3.55 9.83
N TYR A 271 8.50 4.11 9.21
CA TYR A 271 7.75 5.27 9.68
C TYR A 271 6.38 4.80 10.20
N LEU A 272 5.94 5.35 11.33
CA LEU A 272 4.62 5.11 11.92
C LEU A 272 3.73 6.36 11.76
N ASN A 273 2.46 6.18 11.42
CA ASN A 273 1.43 7.22 11.49
C ASN A 273 0.22 6.69 12.26
N GLN A 274 -0.04 7.32 13.43
CA GLN A 274 -1.06 6.90 14.38
C GLN A 274 -2.43 7.57 14.17
N ALA A 275 -2.53 8.53 13.24
CA ALA A 275 -3.76 9.23 12.90
C ALA A 275 -3.82 9.49 11.37
N PRO A 276 -3.89 8.43 10.54
CA PRO A 276 -3.68 8.54 9.08
C PRO A 276 -4.76 9.35 8.35
N LEU A 277 -5.91 9.59 8.97
CA LEU A 277 -6.99 10.45 8.45
C LEU A 277 -7.04 11.83 9.12
N GLY A 278 -6.11 12.12 10.05
CA GLY A 278 -5.94 13.42 10.68
C GLY A 278 -4.94 14.32 9.93
N ALA A 279 -4.34 15.26 10.66
CA ALA A 279 -3.19 16.00 10.14
C ALA A 279 -1.98 15.05 9.98
N PRO A 280 -1.27 15.04 8.83
CA PRO A 280 -0.16 14.11 8.61
C PRO A 280 0.91 14.16 9.70
N CYS A 281 1.05 13.05 10.43
CA CYS A 281 1.87 12.94 11.64
C CYS A 281 2.82 11.74 11.61
N TRP A 282 3.46 11.48 10.45
CA TRP A 282 4.49 10.45 10.35
C TRP A 282 5.62 10.71 11.35
N SER A 283 6.00 9.65 12.07
CA SER A 283 7.12 9.64 13.01
C SER A 283 8.45 9.94 12.32
N ARG A 284 9.51 10.13 13.12
CA ARG A 284 10.87 9.88 12.62
C ARG A 284 11.02 8.39 12.27
N PRO A 285 11.86 8.05 11.27
CA PRO A 285 12.06 6.67 10.87
C PRO A 285 12.91 5.90 11.88
N TRP A 286 12.43 4.74 12.31
CA TRP A 286 13.30 3.72 12.90
C TRP A 286 14.13 3.07 11.78
N ILE A 287 15.46 3.11 11.87
CA ILE A 287 16.34 2.52 10.85
C ILE A 287 16.39 1.00 11.02
N LEU A 288 15.70 0.29 10.13
CA LEU A 288 15.67 -1.18 10.07
C LEU A 288 16.96 -1.76 9.44
N HIS A 289 17.58 -1.02 8.52
CA HIS A 289 18.83 -1.42 7.86
C HIS A 289 19.67 -0.20 7.45
N CYS A 290 20.91 -0.12 7.94
CA CYS A 290 21.87 0.92 7.55
C CYS A 290 22.65 0.52 6.28
N GLY A 291 22.89 1.47 5.38
CA GLY A 291 23.61 1.23 4.12
C GLY A 291 22.70 1.12 2.88
N PRO A 292 23.22 0.66 1.72
CA PRO A 292 22.47 0.58 0.46
C PRO A 292 21.18 -0.24 0.57
N CYS A 293 20.04 0.40 0.29
CA CYS A 293 18.72 -0.23 0.33
C CYS A 293 17.80 0.37 -0.74
N GLY A 294 17.00 -0.47 -1.39
CA GLY A 294 16.19 -0.11 -2.56
C GLY A 294 14.69 -0.23 -2.28
N TYR A 295 14.02 -1.03 -3.11
CA TYR A 295 12.59 -1.32 -3.02
C TYR A 295 12.31 -2.17 -1.77
N SER A 296 11.10 -2.07 -1.24
CA SER A 296 10.66 -2.82 -0.06
C SER A 296 9.19 -3.18 -0.14
N ASP A 297 8.79 -4.34 0.37
CA ASP A 297 7.39 -4.77 0.49
C ASP A 297 7.15 -5.27 1.93
N MET A 298 6.06 -4.85 2.55
CA MET A 298 5.69 -5.22 3.92
C MET A 298 4.42 -6.06 3.96
N ALA A 299 4.35 -6.97 4.92
CA ALA A 299 3.14 -7.68 5.28
C ALA A 299 2.90 -7.56 6.80
N ALA A 300 1.69 -7.15 7.19
CA ALA A 300 1.21 -7.31 8.55
C ALA A 300 0.79 -8.78 8.75
N VAL A 301 1.22 -9.37 9.86
CA VAL A 301 0.81 -10.71 10.30
C VAL A 301 -0.18 -10.51 11.44
N ASP A 302 -1.46 -10.73 11.14
CA ASP A 302 -2.62 -10.37 11.97
C ASP A 302 -2.56 -10.89 13.42
N GLU A 303 -3.33 -10.23 14.30
CA GLU A 303 -3.55 -10.54 15.73
C GLU A 303 -2.32 -10.54 16.66
N LYS A 304 -1.09 -10.43 16.12
CA LYS A 304 0.16 -10.59 16.88
C LYS A 304 1.05 -9.35 16.93
N GLY A 305 0.64 -8.26 16.28
CA GLY A 305 1.47 -7.05 16.15
C GLY A 305 2.80 -7.31 15.43
N LEU A 306 2.86 -8.33 14.56
CA LEU A 306 4.08 -8.80 13.91
C LEU A 306 4.10 -8.36 12.43
N PHE A 307 5.25 -7.90 11.95
CA PHE A 307 5.43 -7.45 10.58
C PHE A 307 6.60 -8.16 9.91
N GLY A 308 6.43 -8.54 8.66
CA GLY A 308 7.51 -8.95 7.76
C GLY A 308 7.83 -7.86 6.76
N CYS A 309 9.11 -7.60 6.52
CA CYS A 309 9.58 -6.68 5.49
C CYS A 309 10.62 -7.39 4.60
N LEU A 310 10.35 -7.45 3.29
CA LEU A 310 11.30 -7.83 2.25
C LEU A 310 11.87 -6.54 1.64
N PHE A 311 13.17 -6.48 1.40
CA PHE A 311 13.78 -5.30 0.76
C PHE A 311 15.08 -5.61 0.01
N GLU A 312 15.31 -4.85 -1.06
CA GLU A 312 16.60 -4.80 -1.77
C GLU A 312 17.67 -4.20 -0.87
N CYS A 313 18.84 -4.84 -0.72
CA CYS A 313 20.01 -4.25 -0.08
C CYS A 313 21.34 -4.78 -0.62
N GLY A 314 22.46 -4.27 -0.09
CA GLY A 314 23.80 -4.75 -0.45
C GLY A 314 24.92 -4.00 0.27
N ILE A 315 26.17 -4.31 -0.12
CA ILE A 315 27.36 -3.68 0.46
C ILE A 315 27.73 -2.43 -0.35
N LYS A 316 27.64 -2.49 -1.69
CA LYS A 316 28.02 -1.36 -2.56
C LYS A 316 26.82 -0.71 -3.25
N ARG A 317 25.81 -1.50 -3.58
CA ARG A 317 24.57 -1.08 -4.27
C ARG A 317 23.36 -1.75 -3.64
N GLU A 318 22.20 -1.15 -3.82
CA GLU A 318 20.93 -1.63 -3.31
C GLU A 318 20.48 -2.96 -3.95
N CYS A 319 20.83 -3.24 -5.20
CA CYS A 319 20.33 -4.38 -5.97
C CYS A 319 21.25 -5.62 -5.94
N GLU A 320 21.93 -5.88 -4.82
CA GLU A 320 22.87 -7.01 -4.68
C GLU A 320 22.21 -8.26 -4.09
N GLN A 321 21.22 -8.08 -3.21
CA GLN A 321 20.45 -9.16 -2.56
C GLN A 321 19.06 -8.65 -2.13
N ILE A 322 18.17 -9.58 -1.79
CA ILE A 322 16.91 -9.28 -1.09
C ILE A 322 17.03 -9.84 0.33
N ALA A 323 16.83 -8.98 1.34
CA ALA A 323 16.80 -9.37 2.74
C ALA A 323 15.37 -9.48 3.25
N PHE A 324 15.17 -10.30 4.28
CA PHE A 324 13.93 -10.43 5.04
C PHE A 324 14.18 -10.05 6.51
N ARG A 325 13.26 -9.29 7.10
CA ARG A 325 13.27 -8.93 8.53
C ARG A 325 11.87 -9.06 9.12
N LEU A 326 11.82 -9.59 10.34
CA LEU A 326 10.64 -9.56 11.20
C LEU A 326 10.86 -8.51 12.30
N PHE A 327 9.79 -7.83 12.70
CA PHE A 327 9.75 -6.90 13.84
C PHE A 327 8.31 -6.74 14.36
N THR A 328 8.17 -6.18 15.56
CA THR A 328 6.89 -6.04 16.27
C THR A 328 6.46 -4.58 16.44
N ASP A 329 5.16 -4.37 16.67
CA ASP A 329 4.59 -3.08 17.06
C ASP A 329 5.24 -2.51 18.33
N ARG A 330 5.61 -3.36 19.29
CA ARG A 330 6.36 -3.00 20.50
C ARG A 330 7.74 -2.43 20.19
N GLU A 331 8.49 -3.04 19.27
CA GLU A 331 9.80 -2.52 18.85
C GLU A 331 9.63 -1.13 18.19
N ILE A 332 8.68 -0.99 17.27
CA ILE A 332 8.37 0.29 16.60
C ILE A 332 8.03 1.36 17.65
N LEU A 333 7.12 1.06 18.57
CA LEU A 333 6.69 1.98 19.62
C LEU A 333 7.85 2.34 20.56
N SER A 334 8.72 1.39 20.92
CA SER A 334 9.90 1.68 21.75
C SER A 334 10.87 2.66 21.09
N HIS A 335 11.03 2.57 19.77
CA HIS A 335 11.87 3.50 18.99
C HIS A 335 11.21 4.89 18.84
N VAL A 336 9.90 4.94 18.62
CA VAL A 336 9.15 6.21 18.54
C VAL A 336 9.08 6.93 19.91
N GLN A 337 8.95 6.18 21.02
CA GLN A 337 8.87 6.75 22.37
C GLN A 337 10.25 7.06 22.98
N GLY A 338 11.27 6.25 22.70
CA GLY A 338 12.63 6.47 23.20
C GLY A 338 13.23 7.81 22.76
N GLU A 339 12.82 8.34 21.60
CA GLU A 339 13.24 9.67 21.13
C GLU A 339 12.49 10.84 21.77
N LEU A 340 11.32 10.64 22.39
CA LEU A 340 10.63 11.70 23.16
C LEU A 340 11.34 12.03 24.50
N HIS A 341 12.29 11.19 24.91
CA HIS A 341 13.03 11.32 26.16
C HIS A 341 14.54 11.60 25.97
N GLN A 342 15.00 11.90 24.75
CA GLN A 342 16.34 12.43 24.52
C GLN A 342 16.29 13.97 24.45
N PRO A 343 17.06 14.69 25.29
CA PRO A 343 16.99 16.16 25.43
C PRO A 343 17.66 16.93 24.29
#